data_AF-J9BIM1-F1
#
_entry.id   AF-J9BIM1-F1
#
_cell.length_a   1.000
_cell.length_b   1.000
_cell.length_c   1.000
_cell.angle_alpha   90.00
_cell.angle_beta   90.00
_cell.angle_gamma   90.00
#
_symmetry.space_group_name_H-M   'P 1'
#
loop_
_entity.id
_entity.type
_entity.pdbx_description
1 polymer ?
#
loop_
_entity_poly.entity_id
_entity_poly.type
_entity_poly.pdbx_seq_one_letter_code
_entity_poly.pdbx_strand_id
1 'polypeptide(L)'
;MAQIFPFAHMGEYGDRYDLMSTSNAWMYKSQYGLSGPGLNGPHLDYLGWLPSNRILYFGRDGRSSSIIRLSSLSISHAQSNDWLLVMLPFDKNDPANVFTLEFRTPKNYDSGIKQEAVVIHKIDRKGTTYYSTIITHSKDYDEMMVGTEWVHFLEQDSPKVYPVIKVRVERIDKQRQVAVLQINSTFSPVKPNKISCKSTKTQRHLKDEMNSSHIQNKIDTEGETIRILPPEQNRFFKDLATFGMNACNNGYVWRMIDPYDYACVTKNRQQEIRYQRKVGNPSGICHKPLMLRKAFPSDTACVTRREFTIIQKENAEWHKNMKYHSFFNGEETVVS
;
A
#
# COMPACT_ATOMS: atom_id res chain seq x y z
N MET A 1 -32.01 -2.77 -19.59
CA MET A 1 -31.09 -2.69 -20.75
C MET A 1 -29.68 -2.68 -20.19
N ALA A 2 -28.83 -3.64 -20.59
CA ALA A 2 -27.44 -3.65 -20.14
C ALA A 2 -26.70 -2.45 -20.74
N GLN A 3 -26.15 -1.58 -19.89
CA GLN A 3 -25.21 -0.56 -20.33
C GLN A 3 -23.86 -1.25 -20.54
N ILE A 4 -23.69 -1.85 -21.73
CA ILE A 4 -22.38 -2.24 -22.22
C ILE A 4 -21.59 -0.93 -22.30
N PHE A 5 -20.58 -0.74 -21.44
CA PHE A 5 -19.68 0.41 -21.52
C PHE A 5 -18.96 0.30 -22.87
N PRO A 6 -19.33 1.11 -23.88
CA PRO A 6 -18.87 0.88 -25.24
C PRO A 6 -17.42 1.34 -25.43
N PHE A 7 -16.87 2.08 -24.47
CA PHE A 7 -15.52 2.63 -24.49
C PHE A 7 -14.94 2.66 -23.09
N ALA A 8 -13.63 2.42 -23.00
CA ALA A 8 -12.87 2.70 -21.80
C ALA A 8 -12.95 4.19 -21.43
N HIS A 9 -12.97 4.51 -20.15
CA HIS A 9 -12.86 5.91 -19.72
C HIS A 9 -11.47 6.47 -20.07
N MET A 10 -11.41 7.78 -20.35
CA MET A 10 -10.13 8.46 -20.56
C MET A 10 -9.21 8.23 -19.36
N GLY A 11 -8.04 7.63 -19.61
CA GLY A 11 -7.04 7.28 -18.59
C GLY A 11 -7.02 5.81 -18.17
N GLU A 12 -8.05 5.01 -18.48
CA GLU A 12 -8.15 3.60 -18.06
C GLU A 12 -7.10 2.69 -18.73
N TYR A 13 -6.81 2.94 -20.01
CA TYR A 13 -5.69 2.32 -20.75
C TYR A 13 -4.60 3.36 -21.08
N GLY A 14 -4.46 4.34 -20.19
CA GLY A 14 -3.56 5.49 -20.37
C GLY A 14 -2.16 5.30 -19.78
N ASP A 15 -1.96 4.24 -19.01
CA ASP A 15 -0.74 4.04 -18.24
C ASP A 15 0.33 3.32 -19.07
N ARG A 16 1.38 4.05 -19.44
CA ARG A 16 2.46 3.51 -20.27
C ARG A 16 3.32 2.46 -19.54
N TYR A 17 3.24 2.39 -18.21
CA TYR A 17 4.06 1.55 -17.35
C TYR A 17 3.36 0.26 -16.92
N ASP A 18 2.13 0.06 -17.39
CA ASP A 18 1.26 -1.05 -17.03
C ASP A 18 0.86 -1.89 -18.25
N LEU A 19 1.05 -3.21 -18.12
CA LEU A 19 0.62 -4.18 -19.11
C LEU A 19 -0.88 -4.08 -19.40
N MET A 20 -1.69 -3.68 -18.41
CA MET A 20 -3.14 -3.57 -18.56
C MET A 20 -3.56 -2.47 -19.54
N SER A 21 -2.68 -1.53 -19.89
CA SER A 21 -2.93 -0.51 -20.92
C SER A 21 -2.74 -0.99 -22.36
N THR A 22 -2.42 -2.28 -22.56
CA THR A 22 -2.30 -2.93 -23.88
C THR A 22 -1.38 -2.15 -24.85
N SER A 23 -1.89 -1.63 -25.97
CA SER A 23 -1.10 -1.06 -27.07
C SER A 23 -0.54 0.33 -26.78
N ASN A 24 -0.99 0.97 -25.70
CA ASN A 24 -0.49 2.28 -25.28
C ASN A 24 0.70 2.16 -24.29
N ALA A 25 1.04 0.94 -23.89
CA ALA A 25 2.14 0.67 -22.98
C ALA A 25 3.52 0.78 -23.64
N TRP A 26 4.58 0.97 -22.85
CA TRP A 26 5.96 0.91 -23.35
C TRP A 26 6.32 -0.50 -23.81
N MET A 27 6.33 -0.72 -25.12
CA MET A 27 6.58 -2.05 -25.69
C MET A 27 8.05 -2.27 -26.08
N TYR A 28 8.49 -3.52 -26.06
CA TYR A 28 9.77 -3.98 -26.60
C TYR A 28 9.58 -5.15 -27.56
N LYS A 29 10.58 -5.40 -28.41
CA LYS A 29 10.57 -6.53 -29.34
C LYS A 29 10.91 -7.83 -28.59
N SER A 30 10.02 -8.81 -28.67
CA SER A 30 10.20 -10.16 -28.17
C SER A 30 10.11 -11.18 -29.31
N GLN A 31 10.25 -12.47 -28.98
CA GLN A 31 10.10 -13.58 -29.92
C GLN A 31 8.67 -13.69 -30.51
N TYR A 32 7.67 -13.08 -29.85
CA TYR A 32 6.27 -13.14 -30.25
C TYR A 32 5.75 -11.82 -30.85
N GLY A 33 6.65 -10.87 -31.16
CA GLY A 33 6.28 -9.54 -31.64
C GLY A 33 6.57 -8.47 -30.61
N LEU A 34 5.69 -7.48 -30.47
CA LEU A 34 5.81 -6.47 -29.41
C LEU A 34 5.23 -7.00 -28.10
N SER A 35 5.99 -6.90 -27.03
CA SER A 35 5.57 -7.25 -25.67
C SER A 35 5.57 -6.00 -24.80
N GLY A 36 4.55 -5.84 -23.97
CA GLY A 36 4.40 -4.72 -23.05
C GLY A 36 5.27 -4.85 -21.79
N PRO A 37 5.21 -3.84 -20.90
CA PRO A 37 5.91 -3.85 -19.62
C PRO A 37 5.30 -4.88 -18.67
N GLY A 38 5.86 -5.00 -17.46
CA GLY A 38 5.18 -5.67 -16.36
C GLY A 38 3.91 -4.94 -15.90
N LEU A 39 3.18 -5.54 -14.95
CA LEU A 39 2.09 -4.86 -14.25
C LEU A 39 2.63 -3.71 -13.39
N ASN A 40 1.87 -2.62 -13.29
CA ASN A 40 2.20 -1.55 -12.34
C ASN A 40 2.03 -2.03 -10.88
N GLY A 41 2.66 -1.32 -9.96
CA GLY A 41 2.65 -1.58 -8.52
C GLY A 41 1.24 -1.67 -7.92
N PRO A 42 0.27 -0.81 -8.27
CA PRO A 42 -1.12 -0.95 -7.85
C PRO A 42 -1.74 -2.31 -8.21
N HIS A 43 -1.60 -2.77 -9.46
CA HIS A 43 -2.10 -4.07 -9.86
C HIS A 43 -1.34 -5.23 -9.20
N LEU A 44 -0.03 -5.09 -8.97
CA LEU A 44 0.76 -6.08 -8.22
C LEU A 44 0.34 -6.15 -6.75
N ASP A 45 0.07 -5.02 -6.09
CA ASP A 45 -0.46 -4.97 -4.72
C ASP A 45 -1.81 -5.69 -4.66
N TYR A 46 -2.73 -5.32 -5.56
CA TYR A 46 -4.04 -5.94 -5.68
C TYR A 46 -3.97 -7.46 -5.78
N LEU A 47 -3.16 -7.99 -6.71
CA LEU A 47 -3.02 -9.43 -6.92
C LEU A 47 -2.32 -10.15 -5.75
N GLY A 48 -1.80 -9.41 -4.76
CA GLY A 48 -0.98 -9.96 -3.68
C GLY A 48 0.38 -10.45 -4.17
N TRP A 49 0.85 -9.90 -5.27
CA TRP A 49 2.13 -10.26 -5.89
C TRP A 49 3.27 -9.41 -5.38
N LEU A 50 3.00 -8.38 -4.57
CA LEU A 50 3.99 -7.70 -3.75
C LEU A 50 4.04 -8.34 -2.36
N PRO A 51 5.23 -8.58 -1.80
CA PRO A 51 5.34 -9.03 -0.42
C PRO A 51 4.94 -7.90 0.54
N SER A 52 3.99 -8.17 1.42
CA SER A 52 3.37 -7.19 2.33
C SER A 52 4.36 -6.44 3.22
N ASN A 53 5.49 -7.07 3.57
CA ASN A 53 6.55 -6.45 4.37
C ASN A 53 7.44 -5.48 3.56
N ARG A 54 7.19 -5.33 2.25
CA ARG A 54 7.90 -4.44 1.33
C ARG A 54 6.97 -3.39 0.70
N ILE A 55 5.78 -3.21 1.28
CA ILE A 55 4.84 -2.14 0.94
C ILE A 55 4.77 -1.18 2.12
N LEU A 56 5.09 0.10 1.89
CA LEU A 56 5.09 1.13 2.91
C LEU A 56 3.81 1.96 2.82
N TYR A 57 3.02 2.00 3.89
CA TYR A 57 1.96 2.99 4.04
C TYR A 57 2.50 4.20 4.81
N PHE A 58 2.76 5.31 4.13
CA PHE A 58 3.46 6.47 4.69
C PHE A 58 2.63 7.18 5.78
N GLY A 59 3.31 7.69 6.80
CA GLY A 59 2.69 8.39 7.93
C GLY A 59 2.07 7.47 8.99
N ARG A 60 2.03 6.15 8.75
CA ARG A 60 1.54 5.16 9.72
C ARG A 60 2.37 5.11 11.01
N ASP A 61 3.67 5.39 10.90
CA ASP A 61 4.61 5.52 12.01
C ASP A 61 4.62 6.91 12.65
N GLY A 62 3.74 7.81 12.18
CA GLY A 62 3.63 9.20 12.63
C GLY A 62 4.68 10.15 12.04
N ARG A 63 5.52 9.70 11.10
CA ARG A 63 6.48 10.57 10.42
C ARG A 63 5.82 11.32 9.27
N SER A 64 6.03 12.64 9.24
CA SER A 64 5.62 13.52 8.14
C SER A 64 6.73 13.72 7.10
N SER A 65 7.93 13.23 7.37
CA SER A 65 9.08 13.34 6.46
C SER A 65 9.99 12.13 6.62
N SER A 66 10.43 11.53 5.52
CA SER A 66 11.38 10.41 5.53
C SER A 66 12.14 10.29 4.21
N ILE A 67 13.37 9.79 4.29
CA ILE A 67 14.12 9.28 3.14
C ILE A 67 13.73 7.82 2.96
N ILE A 68 13.27 7.47 1.77
CA ILE A 68 12.83 6.12 1.41
C ILE A 68 13.71 5.58 0.28
N ARG A 69 14.01 4.29 0.35
CA ARG A 69 14.67 3.55 -0.73
C ARG A 69 13.63 2.66 -1.41
N LEU A 70 13.53 2.78 -2.73
CA LEU A 70 12.67 1.96 -3.58
C LEU A 70 13.52 1.01 -4.43
N SER A 71 13.28 -0.29 -4.33
CA SER A 71 13.81 -1.29 -5.26
C SER A 71 12.99 -1.30 -6.54
N SER A 72 13.65 -1.58 -7.68
CA SER A 72 12.97 -1.66 -8.97
C SER A 72 11.97 -2.82 -9.00
N LEU A 73 10.75 -2.56 -9.49
CA LEU A 73 9.75 -3.59 -9.80
C LEU A 73 10.09 -4.39 -11.07
N SER A 74 11.07 -3.92 -11.84
CA SER A 74 11.49 -4.57 -13.10
C SER A 74 12.44 -5.74 -12.89
N ILE A 75 12.81 -6.05 -11.65
CA ILE A 75 13.69 -7.17 -11.29
C ILE A 75 13.00 -8.10 -10.29
N SER A 76 13.54 -9.31 -10.11
CA SER A 76 12.98 -10.24 -9.13
C SER A 76 13.03 -9.66 -7.71
N HIS A 77 11.94 -9.80 -6.95
CA HIS A 77 11.89 -9.38 -5.54
C HIS A 77 12.95 -10.06 -4.67
N ALA A 78 13.42 -11.25 -5.07
CA ALA A 78 14.49 -11.98 -4.38
C ALA A 78 15.88 -11.34 -4.57
N GLN A 79 16.05 -10.49 -5.58
CA GLN A 79 17.29 -9.79 -5.88
C GLN A 79 17.38 -8.40 -5.22
N SER A 80 16.37 -8.02 -4.44
CA SER A 80 16.26 -6.69 -3.86
C SER A 80 15.73 -6.73 -2.42
N ASN A 81 16.03 -5.69 -1.63
CA ASN A 81 15.73 -5.65 -0.20
C ASN A 81 14.98 -4.39 0.27
N ASP A 82 14.95 -3.31 -0.52
CA ASP A 82 14.32 -2.04 -0.15
C ASP A 82 12.82 -2.00 -0.53
N TRP A 83 12.02 -1.03 -0.08
CA TRP A 83 10.58 -0.98 -0.39
C TRP A 83 10.27 -1.15 -1.88
N LEU A 84 9.21 -1.87 -2.23
CA LEU A 84 8.79 -2.07 -3.63
C LEU A 84 7.68 -1.09 -4.04
N LEU A 85 6.88 -0.67 -3.07
CA LEU A 85 5.78 0.24 -3.26
C LEU A 85 5.61 1.13 -2.03
N VAL A 86 5.39 2.43 -2.24
CA VAL A 86 5.00 3.36 -1.18
C VAL A 86 3.60 3.86 -1.47
N MET A 87 2.71 3.82 -0.49
CA MET A 87 1.37 4.38 -0.51
C MET A 87 1.34 5.67 0.31
N LEU A 88 0.94 6.76 -0.33
CA LEU A 88 0.83 8.10 0.23
C LEU A 88 -0.65 8.48 0.32
N PRO A 89 -1.26 8.51 1.52
CA PRO A 89 -2.65 8.91 1.66
C PRO A 89 -2.84 10.38 1.28
N PHE A 90 -3.92 10.67 0.56
CA PHE A 90 -4.35 12.03 0.24
C PHE A 90 -5.81 12.32 0.65
N ASP A 91 -6.62 11.29 0.87
CA ASP A 91 -7.99 11.43 1.35
C ASP A 91 -8.09 11.01 2.82
N LYS A 92 -8.66 11.89 3.63
CA LYS A 92 -8.91 11.64 5.06
C LYS A 92 -10.14 10.75 5.31
N ASN A 93 -11.02 10.63 4.33
CA ASN A 93 -12.28 9.89 4.46
C ASN A 93 -12.14 8.44 3.99
N ASP A 94 -11.31 8.18 2.97
CA ASP A 94 -11.02 6.83 2.50
C ASP A 94 -9.51 6.54 2.49
N PRO A 95 -8.99 5.69 3.39
CA PRO A 95 -7.58 5.34 3.42
C PRO A 95 -7.11 4.51 2.20
N ALA A 96 -8.02 4.05 1.35
CA ALA A 96 -7.67 3.39 0.09
C ALA A 96 -7.32 4.39 -1.02
N ASN A 97 -7.70 5.66 -0.88
CA ASN A 97 -7.34 6.73 -1.82
C ASN A 97 -5.92 7.22 -1.51
N VAL A 98 -4.97 6.73 -2.29
CA VAL A 98 -3.53 6.93 -2.09
C VAL A 98 -2.85 7.26 -3.42
N PHE A 99 -1.74 7.99 -3.36
CA PHE A 99 -0.76 7.94 -4.43
C PHE A 99 0.17 6.76 -4.18
N THR A 100 0.48 5.98 -5.20
CA THR A 100 1.53 4.97 -5.12
C THR A 100 2.79 5.48 -5.79
N LEU A 101 3.94 5.15 -5.20
CA LEU A 101 5.26 5.39 -5.78
C LEU A 101 5.94 4.05 -6.05
N GLU A 102 6.42 3.88 -7.27
CA GLU A 102 7.18 2.70 -7.69
C GLU A 102 8.42 3.11 -8.48
N PHE A 103 9.45 2.26 -8.45
CA PHE A 103 10.65 2.46 -9.25
C PHE A 103 10.68 1.45 -10.39
N ARG A 104 10.90 1.95 -11.62
CA ARG A 104 10.89 1.15 -12.86
C ARG A 104 12.21 1.36 -13.60
N THR A 105 12.72 0.30 -14.21
CA THR A 105 14.02 0.29 -14.91
C THR A 105 13.92 -0.54 -16.19
N PRO A 106 14.74 -0.26 -17.23
CA PRO A 106 14.67 -0.97 -18.50
C PRO A 106 15.27 -2.38 -18.43
N LYS A 107 14.62 -3.27 -17.67
CA LYS A 107 15.05 -4.64 -17.39
C LYS A 107 13.87 -5.60 -17.49
N ASN A 108 14.15 -6.83 -17.92
CA ASN A 108 13.16 -7.91 -18.03
C ASN A 108 11.93 -7.46 -18.83
N TYR A 109 10.72 -7.60 -18.27
CA TYR A 109 9.48 -7.17 -18.94
C TYR A 109 9.45 -5.68 -19.26
N ASP A 110 10.21 -4.87 -18.53
CA ASP A 110 10.22 -3.41 -18.69
C ASP A 110 11.28 -2.91 -19.67
N SER A 111 11.85 -3.80 -20.50
CA SER A 111 12.90 -3.44 -21.47
C SER A 111 12.47 -2.39 -22.50
N GLY A 112 11.16 -2.13 -22.65
CA GLY A 112 10.62 -1.08 -23.52
C GLY A 112 10.65 0.33 -22.93
N ILE A 113 10.86 0.44 -21.61
CA ILE A 113 10.97 1.73 -20.92
C ILE A 113 12.27 2.42 -21.34
N LYS A 114 12.24 3.74 -21.53
CA LYS A 114 13.38 4.50 -22.05
C LYS A 114 14.51 4.73 -21.04
N GLN A 115 14.17 4.81 -19.76
CA GLN A 115 15.09 5.20 -18.69
C GLN A 115 14.59 4.75 -17.32
N GLU A 116 15.48 4.75 -16.34
CA GLU A 116 15.10 4.50 -14.95
C GLU A 116 14.35 5.70 -14.38
N ALA A 117 13.17 5.45 -13.80
CA ALA A 117 12.32 6.50 -13.28
C ALA A 117 11.46 6.02 -12.12
N VAL A 118 11.16 6.94 -11.21
CA VAL A 118 10.05 6.77 -10.27
C VAL A 118 8.77 7.20 -10.96
N VAL A 119 7.73 6.40 -10.84
CA VAL A 119 6.41 6.66 -11.42
C VAL A 119 5.40 6.80 -10.28
N ILE A 120 4.47 7.74 -10.43
CA ILE A 120 3.39 7.97 -9.48
C ILE A 120 2.08 7.52 -10.11
N HIS A 121 1.32 6.69 -9.40
CA HIS A 121 -0.08 6.43 -9.74
C HIS A 121 -0.98 7.02 -8.68
N LYS A 122 -2.14 7.55 -9.10
CA LYS A 122 -3.22 7.91 -8.20
C LYS A 122 -4.22 6.79 -8.17
N ILE A 123 -4.51 6.30 -6.97
CA ILE A 123 -5.57 5.35 -6.71
C ILE A 123 -6.78 6.15 -6.29
N ASP A 124 -7.76 6.19 -7.19
CA ASP A 124 -9.06 6.80 -6.93
C ASP A 124 -10.12 5.71 -6.90
N ARG A 125 -10.83 5.63 -5.78
CA ARG A 125 -12.04 4.84 -5.67
C ARG A 125 -13.26 5.68 -6.05
N LYS A 126 -14.06 5.21 -7.00
CA LYS A 126 -15.33 5.83 -7.38
C LYS A 126 -16.47 4.83 -7.17
N GLY A 127 -17.12 4.90 -6.00
CA GLY A 127 -18.14 3.91 -5.63
C GLY A 127 -17.53 2.56 -5.26
N THR A 128 -17.87 1.50 -5.98
CA THR A 128 -17.25 0.18 -5.80
C THR A 128 -15.97 0.00 -6.63
N THR A 129 -15.76 0.85 -7.64
CA THR A 129 -14.69 0.65 -8.61
C THR A 129 -13.38 1.33 -8.22
N TYR A 130 -12.27 0.67 -8.56
CA TYR A 130 -10.92 1.18 -8.38
C TYR A 130 -10.31 1.55 -9.72
N TYR A 131 -9.68 2.73 -9.75
CA TYR A 131 -8.87 3.16 -10.88
C TYR A 131 -7.45 3.47 -10.42
N SER A 132 -6.49 2.87 -11.10
CA SER A 132 -5.09 3.32 -11.07
C SER A 132 -4.87 4.23 -12.27
N THR A 133 -4.39 5.44 -12.04
CA THR A 133 -4.08 6.37 -13.13
C THR A 133 -2.69 6.95 -12.91
N ILE A 134 -1.84 6.86 -13.94
CA ILE A 134 -0.52 7.48 -13.91
C ILE A 134 -0.64 9.01 -13.78
N ILE A 135 0.15 9.59 -12.89
CA ILE A 135 0.18 11.03 -12.66
C ILE A 135 1.41 11.61 -13.31
N THR A 136 1.20 12.59 -14.19
CA THR A 136 2.29 13.32 -14.82
C THR A 136 2.87 14.34 -13.83
N HIS A 137 4.19 14.44 -13.75
CA HIS A 137 4.86 15.47 -12.94
C HIS A 137 5.20 16.72 -13.77
N SER A 138 5.15 16.60 -15.10
CA SER A 138 5.36 17.66 -16.08
C SER A 138 4.32 17.54 -17.21
N LYS A 139 4.18 18.56 -18.06
CA LYS A 139 3.23 18.56 -19.19
C LYS A 139 3.41 17.36 -20.13
N ASP A 140 4.64 16.85 -20.23
CA ASP A 140 5.02 15.85 -21.23
C ASP A 140 5.68 14.58 -20.64
N TYR A 141 5.88 14.53 -19.31
CA TYR A 141 6.65 13.46 -18.67
C TYR A 141 5.96 12.88 -17.43
N ASP A 142 5.86 11.56 -17.43
CA ASP A 142 5.39 10.75 -16.32
C ASP A 142 6.56 10.47 -15.34
N GLU A 143 7.79 10.46 -15.88
CA GLU A 143 9.00 9.94 -15.23
C GLU A 143 9.66 10.91 -14.25
N MET A 144 9.69 10.57 -12.96
CA MET A 144 10.50 11.30 -12.00
C MET A 144 11.96 10.81 -12.03
N MET A 145 12.86 11.65 -12.54
CA MET A 145 14.31 11.46 -12.59
C MET A 145 15.03 12.09 -11.39
N VAL A 146 16.32 11.82 -11.24
CA VAL A 146 17.16 12.50 -10.24
C VAL A 146 17.01 14.01 -10.32
N GLY A 147 16.68 14.64 -9.20
CA GLY A 147 16.47 16.07 -9.08
C GLY A 147 15.04 16.54 -9.33
N THR A 148 14.13 15.70 -9.85
CA THR A 148 12.73 16.09 -10.02
C THR A 148 12.01 16.11 -8.67
N GLU A 149 11.10 17.08 -8.53
CA GLU A 149 10.20 17.20 -7.38
C GLU A 149 8.76 17.23 -7.90
N TRP A 150 7.93 16.36 -7.35
CA TRP A 150 6.49 16.37 -7.55
C TRP A 150 5.83 16.94 -6.30
N VAL A 151 4.89 17.87 -6.49
CA VAL A 151 4.14 18.52 -5.42
C VAL A 151 2.65 18.39 -5.69
N HIS A 152 1.91 17.90 -4.71
CA HIS A 152 0.47 17.83 -4.74
C HIS A 152 -0.13 18.64 -3.59
N PHE A 153 -1.09 19.50 -3.91
CA PHE A 153 -1.83 20.28 -2.92
C PHE A 153 -3.09 19.51 -2.52
N LEU A 154 -3.21 19.23 -1.23
CA LEU A 154 -4.34 18.52 -0.64
C LEU A 154 -5.54 19.48 -0.48
N GLU A 155 -6.75 18.91 -0.52
CA GLU A 155 -7.98 19.69 -0.33
C GLU A 155 -8.04 20.37 1.05
N GLN A 156 -8.68 21.53 1.07
CA GLN A 156 -8.55 22.54 2.12
C GLN A 156 -9.29 22.19 3.41
N ASP A 157 -8.64 22.39 4.56
CA ASP A 157 -9.30 22.54 5.87
C ASP A 157 -9.23 23.97 6.43
N SER A 158 -8.35 24.85 5.91
CA SER A 158 -8.18 26.24 6.39
C SER A 158 -7.50 27.16 5.35
N PRO A 159 -7.81 28.49 5.33
CA PRO A 159 -7.31 29.44 4.33
C PRO A 159 -5.84 29.88 4.44
N LYS A 160 -5.06 29.41 5.42
CA LYS A 160 -3.72 29.98 5.70
C LYS A 160 -2.51 29.09 5.40
N VAL A 161 -2.69 27.78 5.24
CA VAL A 161 -1.61 26.83 4.89
C VAL A 161 -2.19 25.78 3.96
N TYR A 162 -1.58 25.60 2.79
CA TYR A 162 -1.95 24.52 1.90
C TYR A 162 -1.28 23.23 2.38
N PRO A 163 -2.04 22.22 2.80
CA PRO A 163 -1.45 20.92 3.05
C PRO A 163 -0.89 20.37 1.74
N VAL A 164 0.32 19.83 1.76
CA VAL A 164 1.05 19.37 0.58
C VAL A 164 1.67 18.01 0.79
N ILE A 165 1.77 17.26 -0.30
CA ILE A 165 2.65 16.11 -0.46
C ILE A 165 3.75 16.53 -1.41
N LYS A 166 5.00 16.32 -1.00
CA LYS A 166 6.19 16.52 -1.82
C LYS A 166 6.97 15.23 -1.91
N VAL A 167 7.34 14.87 -3.13
CA VAL A 167 8.19 13.71 -3.42
C VAL A 167 9.33 14.21 -4.27
N ARG A 168 10.58 13.97 -3.85
CA ARG A 168 11.77 14.35 -4.60
C ARG A 168 12.67 13.14 -4.80
N VAL A 169 13.16 12.95 -6.02
CA VAL A 169 14.12 11.88 -6.33
C VAL A 169 15.52 12.41 -6.06
N GLU A 170 16.11 11.96 -4.96
CA GLU A 170 17.44 12.43 -4.54
C GLU A 170 18.56 11.72 -5.31
N ARG A 171 18.41 10.41 -5.55
CA ARG A 171 19.44 9.60 -6.23
C ARG A 171 18.85 8.35 -6.88
N ILE A 172 19.45 7.91 -7.97
CA ILE A 172 19.20 6.58 -8.56
C ILE A 172 20.54 5.82 -8.62
N ASP A 173 20.59 4.67 -7.97
CA ASP A 173 21.71 3.72 -8.02
C ASP A 173 21.39 2.66 -9.09
N LYS A 174 21.96 2.85 -10.28
CA LYS A 174 21.76 1.95 -11.43
C LYS A 174 22.36 0.57 -11.20
N GLN A 175 23.41 0.41 -10.39
CA GLN A 175 24.00 -0.92 -10.18
C GLN A 175 23.11 -1.75 -9.27
N ARG A 176 22.57 -1.13 -8.21
CA ARG A 176 21.69 -1.80 -7.26
C ARG A 176 20.23 -1.81 -7.67
N GLN A 177 19.87 -1.08 -8.73
CA GLN A 177 18.48 -0.91 -9.17
C GLN A 177 17.60 -0.34 -8.04
N VAL A 178 18.10 0.72 -7.40
CA VAL A 178 17.43 1.39 -6.27
C VAL A 178 17.31 2.90 -6.51
N ALA A 179 16.12 3.45 -6.27
CA ALA A 179 15.89 4.89 -6.18
C ALA A 179 15.82 5.34 -4.71
N VAL A 180 16.36 6.52 -4.42
CA VAL A 180 16.29 7.17 -3.10
C VAL A 180 15.40 8.39 -3.23
N LEU A 181 14.35 8.42 -2.43
CA LEU A 181 13.32 9.46 -2.43
C LEU A 181 13.33 10.21 -1.11
N GLN A 182 13.15 11.53 -1.17
CA GLN A 182 12.75 12.34 -0.03
C GLN A 182 11.23 12.56 -0.12
N ILE A 183 10.50 12.14 0.90
CA ILE A 183 9.04 12.31 0.96
C ILE A 183 8.74 13.23 2.13
N ASN A 184 8.01 14.31 1.87
CA ASN A 184 7.48 15.22 2.88
C ASN A 184 5.97 15.35 2.68
N SER A 185 5.18 14.90 3.64
CA SER A 185 3.72 15.01 3.60
C SER A 185 3.23 15.75 4.83
N THR A 186 2.42 16.78 4.63
CA THR A 186 1.67 17.43 5.71
C THR A 186 0.29 16.81 5.90
N PHE A 187 0.00 15.68 5.25
CA PHE A 187 -1.26 14.97 5.42
C PHE A 187 -1.45 14.60 6.90
N SER A 188 -2.62 14.96 7.43
CA SER A 188 -3.05 14.59 8.77
C SER A 188 -4.46 14.02 8.67
N PRO A 189 -4.71 12.79 9.15
CA PRO A 189 -6.06 12.23 9.13
C PRO A 189 -6.99 12.83 10.19
N VAL A 190 -6.49 13.69 11.08
CA VAL A 190 -7.30 14.42 12.08
C VAL A 190 -7.85 15.69 11.45
N LYS A 191 -9.18 15.85 11.43
CA LYS A 191 -9.82 17.13 11.09
C LYS A 191 -9.41 18.16 12.13
N PRO A 192 -8.89 19.35 11.78
CA PRO A 192 -8.71 20.40 12.75
C PRO A 192 -10.08 20.75 13.34
N ASN A 193 -10.22 20.70 14.66
CA ASN A 193 -11.44 21.15 15.33
C ASN A 193 -11.83 22.52 14.78
N LYS A 194 -13.08 22.67 14.32
CA LYS A 194 -13.64 23.97 13.96
C LYS A 194 -13.48 24.88 15.18
N ILE A 195 -12.52 25.80 15.14
CA ILE A 195 -12.45 26.90 16.10
C ILE A 195 -13.63 27.80 15.76
N SER A 196 -14.75 27.58 16.44
CA SER A 196 -15.88 28.51 16.46
C SER A 196 -15.47 29.73 17.29
N CYS A 197 -14.77 30.68 16.67
CA CYS A 197 -14.61 32.01 17.24
C CYS A 197 -15.91 32.79 17.03
N LYS A 198 -16.85 32.68 17.98
CA LYS A 198 -17.73 33.80 18.38
C LYS A 198 -18.12 33.62 19.85
N SER A 199 -17.35 34.20 20.75
CA SER A 199 -17.82 34.54 22.08
C SER A 199 -17.85 36.06 22.19
N THR A 200 -19.02 36.64 21.91
CA THR A 200 -19.38 37.93 22.47
C THR A 200 -19.62 37.73 23.97
N LYS A 201 -18.93 38.56 24.75
CA LYS A 201 -19.07 38.83 26.19
C LYS A 201 -20.46 38.47 26.74
N THR A 202 -20.54 37.81 27.90
CA THR A 202 -20.78 38.42 29.23
C THR A 202 -21.06 37.32 30.28
N GLN A 203 -20.65 37.58 31.53
CA GLN A 203 -21.01 36.92 32.82
C GLN A 203 -20.11 35.73 33.24
N ARG A 204 -19.07 35.95 34.06
CA ARG A 204 -18.99 36.13 35.54
C ARG A 204 -19.21 34.84 36.36
N HIS A 205 -18.19 34.57 37.21
CA HIS A 205 -18.10 33.63 38.34
C HIS A 205 -17.94 32.14 37.95
N LEU A 206 -16.78 31.49 38.08
CA LEU A 206 -16.05 31.08 39.31
C LEU A 206 -14.67 30.48 38.94
N LYS A 207 -13.75 30.46 39.90
CA LYS A 207 -12.30 30.22 39.78
C LYS A 207 -11.90 28.73 39.70
N ASP A 208 -10.76 28.51 39.04
CA ASP A 208 -9.70 27.47 39.18
C ASP A 208 -10.14 25.98 39.13
N GLU A 209 -9.55 25.08 38.35
CA GLU A 209 -8.11 24.75 38.33
C GLU A 209 -7.60 24.33 36.92
N MET A 210 -6.32 24.65 36.69
CA MET A 210 -5.49 24.12 35.61
C MET A 210 -5.41 22.59 35.66
N ASN A 211 -5.47 21.92 34.50
CA ASN A 211 -4.52 20.83 34.27
C ASN A 211 -4.09 20.69 32.80
N SER A 212 -2.78 20.52 32.71
CA SER A 212 -1.89 20.67 31.58
C SER A 212 -1.77 19.37 30.77
N SER A 213 -1.63 19.52 29.46
CA SER A 213 -1.04 18.61 28.46
C SER A 213 -0.59 17.21 28.92
N HIS A 214 -1.16 16.18 28.28
CA HIS A 214 -0.55 14.85 28.23
C HIS A 214 -0.06 14.53 26.81
N ILE A 215 1.14 15.02 26.49
CA ILE A 215 2.06 14.39 25.54
C ILE A 215 2.94 13.47 26.40
N GLN A 216 2.71 12.16 26.37
CA GLN A 216 3.60 11.21 27.02
C GLN A 216 4.64 10.73 26.00
N ASN A 217 5.86 11.26 26.13
CA ASN A 217 7.04 10.72 25.46
C ASN A 217 7.50 9.50 26.25
N LYS A 218 7.46 8.31 25.64
CA LYS A 218 8.04 7.10 26.21
C LYS A 218 9.44 6.93 25.62
N ILE A 219 10.46 6.97 26.46
CA ILE A 219 11.86 6.73 26.10
C ILE A 219 12.13 5.25 26.41
N ASP A 220 12.31 4.43 25.38
CA ASP A 220 13.02 3.16 25.54
C ASP A 220 14.50 3.41 25.21
N THR A 221 15.38 2.81 26.01
CA THR A 221 16.83 2.88 25.93
C THR A 221 17.34 2.30 24.61
N GLU A 222 17.33 3.14 23.57
CA GLU A 222 18.24 3.22 22.42
C GLU A 222 17.66 4.24 21.42
N GLY A 223 17.84 5.54 21.72
CA GLY A 223 17.97 6.61 20.72
C GLY A 223 16.82 6.94 19.75
N GLU A 224 15.63 6.32 19.80
CA GLU A 224 14.53 6.64 18.88
C GLU A 224 13.26 7.04 19.65
N THR A 225 12.97 8.34 19.73
CA THR A 225 11.73 8.85 20.33
C THR A 225 10.52 8.47 19.49
N ILE A 226 9.73 7.51 19.97
CA ILE A 226 8.45 7.13 19.36
C ILE A 226 7.43 8.23 19.66
N ARG A 227 7.04 9.01 18.64
CA ARG A 227 5.90 9.95 18.76
C ARG A 227 4.60 9.16 18.78
N ILE A 228 3.95 9.11 19.94
CA ILE A 228 2.62 8.50 20.08
C ILE A 228 1.59 9.45 19.43
N LEU A 229 0.95 9.00 18.36
CA LEU A 229 -0.09 9.75 17.65
C LEU A 229 -1.31 10.02 18.56
N PRO A 230 -2.00 11.17 18.43
CA PRO A 230 -3.27 11.45 19.12
C PRO A 230 -4.34 10.37 18.86
N PRO A 231 -5.30 10.16 19.77
CA PRO A 231 -6.29 9.08 19.71
C PRO A 231 -7.12 8.99 18.41
N GLU A 232 -7.41 10.13 17.77
CA GLU A 232 -8.17 10.21 16.52
C GLU A 232 -7.32 9.90 15.27
N GLN A 233 -6.07 10.37 15.25
CA GLN A 233 -5.06 10.03 14.23
C GLN A 233 -4.75 8.52 14.32
N ASN A 234 -4.77 7.99 15.54
CA ASN A 234 -4.73 6.57 15.79
C ASN A 234 -5.88 5.82 15.10
N ARG A 235 -7.13 6.29 15.04
CA ARG A 235 -8.21 5.50 14.42
C ARG A 235 -7.98 5.23 12.92
N PHE A 236 -7.62 6.26 12.14
CA PHE A 236 -7.34 6.11 10.70
C PHE A 236 -6.29 5.02 10.40
N PHE A 237 -5.17 5.02 11.13
CA PHE A 237 -4.08 4.05 10.93
C PHE A 237 -4.22 2.73 11.73
N LYS A 238 -4.87 2.76 12.89
CA LYS A 238 -5.06 1.61 13.80
C LYS A 238 -6.14 0.66 13.27
N ASP A 239 -7.09 1.18 12.51
CA ASP A 239 -8.10 0.37 11.83
C ASP A 239 -7.56 -0.28 10.54
N LEU A 240 -6.47 0.25 9.97
CA LEU A 240 -5.75 -0.33 8.82
C LEU A 240 -4.87 -1.53 9.23
N ALA A 241 -5.49 -2.57 9.77
CA ALA A 241 -4.79 -3.83 10.04
C ALA A 241 -4.29 -4.50 8.74
N THR A 242 -5.00 -4.22 7.65
CA THR A 242 -4.61 -4.45 6.26
C THR A 242 -4.87 -3.16 5.49
N PHE A 243 -4.10 -2.92 4.43
CA PHE A 243 -4.17 -1.69 3.65
C PHE A 243 -3.97 -2.01 2.17
N GLY A 244 -4.10 -0.98 1.32
CA GLY A 244 -3.96 -1.14 -0.13
C GLY A 244 -5.17 -1.77 -0.79
N MET A 245 -4.98 -2.18 -2.04
CA MET A 245 -5.99 -2.81 -2.88
C MET A 245 -6.20 -4.29 -2.52
N ASN A 246 -5.28 -4.87 -1.76
CA ASN A 246 -5.38 -6.22 -1.24
C ASN A 246 -5.74 -6.22 0.26
N ALA A 247 -6.84 -5.57 0.64
CA ALA A 247 -7.24 -5.44 2.04
C ALA A 247 -8.27 -6.50 2.48
N CYS A 248 -8.25 -6.85 3.77
CA CYS A 248 -9.28 -7.68 4.39
C CYS A 248 -10.49 -6.85 4.85
N ASN A 249 -11.63 -7.52 4.99
CA ASN A 249 -12.82 -6.96 5.62
C ASN A 249 -12.58 -6.60 7.10
N ASN A 250 -13.39 -5.69 7.62
CA ASN A 250 -13.31 -5.27 9.03
C ASN A 250 -13.36 -6.48 9.97
N GLY A 251 -12.43 -6.54 10.93
CA GLY A 251 -12.29 -7.66 11.87
C GLY A 251 -11.32 -8.77 11.41
N TYR A 252 -10.91 -8.75 10.14
CA TYR A 252 -9.95 -9.69 9.57
C TYR A 252 -8.59 -9.03 9.32
N VAL A 253 -7.55 -9.85 9.23
CA VAL A 253 -6.16 -9.47 8.95
C VAL A 253 -5.53 -10.50 8.02
N TRP A 254 -4.50 -10.11 7.27
CA TRP A 254 -3.70 -11.06 6.50
C TRP A 254 -3.12 -12.13 7.42
N ARG A 255 -3.19 -13.39 6.99
CA ARG A 255 -2.72 -14.54 7.74
C ARG A 255 -1.21 -14.51 7.94
N MET A 256 -0.46 -13.99 6.97
CA MET A 256 0.96 -13.66 7.10
C MET A 256 1.82 -14.87 7.52
N ILE A 257 1.52 -16.07 7.01
CA ILE A 257 2.40 -17.22 7.14
C ILE A 257 3.78 -16.90 6.55
N ASP A 258 3.81 -16.20 5.43
CA ASP A 258 4.96 -15.51 4.88
C ASP A 258 4.51 -14.12 4.36
N PRO A 259 5.40 -13.30 3.80
CA PRO A 259 5.02 -11.98 3.29
C PRO A 259 4.05 -11.98 2.09
N TYR A 260 3.88 -13.09 1.37
CA TYR A 260 2.96 -13.23 0.23
C TYR A 260 1.62 -13.88 0.62
N ASP A 261 1.46 -14.31 1.87
CA ASP A 261 0.24 -14.95 2.36
C ASP A 261 -0.84 -13.92 2.77
N TYR A 262 -1.64 -13.55 1.78
CA TYR A 262 -2.73 -12.58 1.90
C TYR A 262 -4.10 -13.16 2.30
N ALA A 263 -4.18 -14.45 2.67
CA ALA A 263 -5.44 -15.03 3.14
C ALA A 263 -5.96 -14.26 4.37
N CYS A 264 -7.26 -13.95 4.40
CA CYS A 264 -7.84 -13.13 5.48
C CYS A 264 -8.38 -14.00 6.63
N VAL A 265 -7.79 -13.86 7.81
CA VAL A 265 -8.15 -14.59 9.05
C VAL A 265 -8.44 -13.64 10.20
N THR A 266 -9.00 -14.13 11.31
CA THR A 266 -9.20 -13.29 12.50
C THR A 266 -7.87 -12.94 13.18
N LYS A 267 -7.83 -11.84 13.95
CA LYS A 267 -6.62 -11.44 14.69
C LYS A 267 -6.11 -12.53 15.63
N ASN A 268 -7.00 -13.24 16.33
CA ASN A 268 -6.63 -14.34 17.22
C ASN A 268 -5.96 -15.46 16.43
N ARG A 269 -6.53 -15.83 15.28
CA ARG A 269 -5.97 -16.86 14.40
C ARG A 269 -4.59 -16.49 13.85
N GLN A 270 -4.41 -15.23 13.44
CA GLN A 270 -3.10 -14.73 13.01
C GLN A 270 -2.05 -14.87 14.13
N GLN A 271 -2.42 -14.56 15.38
CA GLN A 271 -1.52 -14.70 16.52
C GLN A 271 -1.14 -16.18 16.76
N GLU A 272 -2.11 -17.10 16.72
CA GLU A 272 -1.85 -18.55 16.83
C GLU A 272 -0.81 -19.00 15.79
N ILE A 273 -1.00 -18.63 14.53
CA ILE A 273 -0.10 -18.99 13.42
C ILE A 273 1.32 -18.43 13.64
N ARG A 274 1.44 -17.18 14.11
CA ARG A 274 2.73 -16.57 14.42
C ARG A 274 3.49 -17.33 15.50
N TYR A 275 2.79 -17.84 16.52
CA TYR A 275 3.42 -18.68 17.56
C TYR A 275 3.82 -20.06 17.03
N GLN A 276 3.02 -20.65 16.13
CA GLN A 276 3.32 -21.95 15.50
C GLN A 276 4.54 -21.89 14.57
N ARG A 277 4.80 -20.74 13.92
CA ARG A 277 5.86 -20.54 12.92
C ARG A 277 7.29 -20.87 13.41
N LYS A 278 7.51 -21.01 14.73
CA LYS A 278 8.83 -21.37 15.29
C LYS A 278 9.25 -22.83 15.10
N VAL A 279 8.36 -23.71 14.62
CA VAL A 279 8.69 -25.14 14.38
C VAL A 279 9.01 -25.37 12.89
N GLY A 280 10.06 -24.73 12.40
CA GLY A 280 10.54 -24.93 11.02
C GLY A 280 11.31 -26.25 10.91
N ASN A 281 11.01 -27.07 9.88
CA ASN A 281 11.86 -28.20 9.51
C ASN A 281 12.44 -28.01 8.11
N PRO A 282 13.72 -27.58 7.98
CA PRO A 282 14.37 -27.35 6.70
C PRO A 282 14.44 -28.59 5.80
N SER A 283 14.36 -29.79 6.38
CA SER A 283 14.46 -31.05 5.63
C SER A 283 13.17 -31.43 4.89
N GLY A 284 12.05 -30.75 5.12
CA GLY A 284 10.75 -31.08 4.50
C GLY A 284 10.16 -32.42 4.96
N ILE A 285 10.73 -33.05 5.99
CA ILE A 285 10.30 -34.35 6.51
C ILE A 285 9.61 -34.15 7.85
N CYS A 286 8.31 -34.43 7.95
CA CYS A 286 7.62 -34.36 9.24
C CYS A 286 7.62 -35.71 9.93
N HIS A 287 8.12 -35.76 11.17
CA HIS A 287 8.04 -36.95 12.01
C HIS A 287 6.59 -37.16 12.46
N LYS A 288 6.10 -38.40 12.40
CA LYS A 288 4.76 -38.76 12.87
C LYS A 288 4.61 -38.37 14.35
N PRO A 289 3.46 -37.80 14.76
CA PRO A 289 2.19 -37.69 14.04
C PRO A 289 2.02 -36.40 13.20
N LEU A 290 3.06 -35.58 13.03
CA LEU A 290 2.99 -34.32 12.28
C LEU A 290 3.04 -34.58 10.77
N MET A 291 2.51 -33.61 10.01
CA MET A 291 2.54 -33.62 8.54
C MET A 291 2.85 -32.22 8.00
N LEU A 292 3.28 -32.15 6.74
CA LEU A 292 3.56 -30.88 6.07
C LEU A 292 2.29 -30.04 6.00
N ARG A 293 2.41 -28.78 6.39
CA ARG A 293 1.33 -27.79 6.46
C ARG A 293 0.77 -27.46 5.08
N LYS A 294 1.64 -27.32 4.08
CA LYS A 294 1.29 -27.07 2.67
C LYS A 294 0.29 -25.92 2.50
N ALA A 295 0.53 -24.79 3.19
CA ALA A 295 -0.26 -23.58 2.98
C ALA A 295 -0.03 -23.01 1.57
N PHE A 296 1.15 -23.18 1.00
CA PHE A 296 1.53 -22.83 -0.37
C PHE A 296 2.65 -23.77 -0.85
N PRO A 297 3.02 -23.78 -2.15
CA PRO A 297 3.94 -24.78 -2.70
C PRO A 297 5.28 -24.94 -1.97
N SER A 298 5.85 -23.84 -1.45
CA SER A 298 7.12 -23.82 -0.72
C SER A 298 6.99 -23.93 0.81
N ASP A 299 5.78 -24.14 1.35
CA ASP A 299 5.56 -24.23 2.80
C ASP A 299 5.93 -25.61 3.36
N THR A 300 7.05 -25.67 4.07
CA THR A 300 7.63 -26.91 4.64
C THR A 300 7.40 -27.07 6.15
N ALA A 301 6.60 -26.21 6.78
CA ALA A 301 6.34 -26.31 8.22
C ALA A 301 5.58 -27.61 8.57
N CYS A 302 5.89 -28.20 9.73
CA CYS A 302 5.20 -29.39 10.21
C CYS A 302 4.09 -29.03 11.20
N VAL A 303 2.89 -29.54 10.98
CA VAL A 303 1.70 -29.26 11.81
C VAL A 303 0.91 -30.53 12.11
N THR A 304 -0.02 -30.44 13.05
CA THR A 304 -0.96 -31.54 13.35
C THR A 304 -1.96 -31.74 12.21
N ARG A 305 -2.59 -32.93 12.14
CA ARG A 305 -3.65 -33.19 11.17
C ARG A 305 -4.81 -32.19 11.24
N ARG A 306 -5.17 -31.76 12.45
CA ARG A 306 -6.22 -30.77 12.68
C ARG A 306 -5.84 -29.41 12.07
N GLU A 307 -4.62 -28.95 12.32
CA GLU A 307 -4.12 -27.68 11.81
C GLU A 307 -3.99 -27.71 10.27
N PHE A 308 -3.52 -28.82 9.70
CA PHE A 308 -3.53 -29.03 8.25
C PHE A 308 -4.93 -28.83 7.66
N THR A 309 -5.96 -29.48 8.21
CA THR A 309 -7.34 -29.35 7.72
C THR A 309 -7.86 -27.90 7.82
N ILE A 310 -7.51 -27.17 8.88
CA ILE A 310 -7.91 -25.75 9.03
C ILE A 310 -7.28 -24.92 7.91
N ILE A 311 -5.98 -25.09 7.64
CA ILE A 311 -5.27 -24.32 6.62
C ILE A 311 -5.78 -24.63 5.21
N GLN A 312 -6.08 -25.89 4.91
CA GLN A 312 -6.68 -26.23 3.61
C GLN A 312 -8.05 -25.57 3.42
N LYS A 313 -8.84 -25.47 4.50
CA LYS A 313 -10.11 -24.73 4.46
C LYS A 313 -9.89 -23.22 4.27
N GLU A 314 -8.97 -22.61 5.03
CA GLU A 314 -8.60 -21.19 4.87
C GLU A 314 -8.15 -20.88 3.45
N ASN A 315 -7.35 -21.76 2.84
CA ASN A 315 -6.90 -21.62 1.46
C ASN A 315 -8.05 -21.74 0.45
N ALA A 316 -9.00 -22.66 0.66
CA ALA A 316 -10.17 -22.80 -0.20
C ALA A 316 -11.12 -21.59 -0.11
N GLU A 317 -11.14 -20.92 1.05
CA GLU A 317 -12.04 -19.81 1.37
C GLU A 317 -11.34 -18.45 1.39
N TRP A 318 -10.13 -18.34 0.85
CA TRP A 318 -9.26 -17.17 0.99
C TRP A 318 -9.92 -15.85 0.55
N HIS A 319 -10.75 -15.92 -0.49
CA HIS A 319 -11.45 -14.78 -1.09
C HIS A 319 -12.59 -14.23 -0.23
N LYS A 320 -13.23 -15.05 0.62
CA LYS A 320 -14.49 -14.69 1.31
C LYS A 320 -14.36 -13.44 2.19
N ASN A 321 -13.17 -13.25 2.77
CA ASN A 321 -12.90 -12.18 3.72
C ASN A 321 -12.04 -11.05 3.12
N MET A 322 -11.80 -11.08 1.81
CA MET A 322 -11.16 -9.98 1.10
C MET A 322 -12.17 -8.89 0.79
N LYS A 323 -11.74 -7.64 0.94
CA LYS A 323 -12.62 -6.47 0.84
C LYS A 323 -13.04 -6.17 -0.58
N TYR A 324 -12.18 -6.46 -1.56
CA TYR A 324 -12.37 -6.04 -2.96
C TYR A 324 -12.37 -7.20 -3.96
N HIS A 325 -12.54 -8.45 -3.50
CA HIS A 325 -12.48 -9.63 -4.37
C HIS A 325 -13.42 -9.54 -5.58
N SER A 326 -14.69 -9.19 -5.36
CA SER A 326 -15.70 -9.25 -6.41
C SER A 326 -15.49 -8.21 -7.52
N PHE A 327 -15.00 -7.01 -7.18
CA PHE A 327 -14.72 -5.94 -8.16
C PHE A 327 -13.74 -6.43 -9.23
N PHE A 328 -12.60 -6.95 -8.79
CA PHE A 328 -11.52 -7.28 -9.70
C PHE A 328 -11.64 -8.63 -10.40
N ASN A 329 -12.51 -9.52 -9.90
CA ASN A 329 -12.85 -10.77 -10.58
C ASN A 329 -14.09 -10.63 -11.48
N GLY A 330 -14.64 -9.42 -11.63
CA GLY A 330 -15.83 -9.19 -12.45
C GLY A 330 -17.09 -9.88 -11.91
N GLU A 331 -17.12 -10.17 -10.61
CA GLU A 331 -18.25 -10.82 -9.92
C GLU A 331 -19.28 -9.79 -9.41
N GLU A 332 -19.01 -8.49 -9.58
CA GLU A 332 -19.97 -7.45 -9.21
C GLU A 332 -21.23 -7.53 -10.08
N THR A 333 -22.38 -7.60 -9.41
CA THR A 333 -23.67 -7.49 -10.09
C THR A 333 -23.87 -6.04 -10.51
N VAL A 334 -23.89 -5.79 -11.81
CA VAL A 334 -24.27 -4.49 -12.37
C VAL A 334 -25.75 -4.28 -12.05
N VAL A 335 -26.05 -3.43 -11.06
CA VAL A 335 -27.43 -3.04 -10.74
C VAL A 335 -27.91 -2.14 -11.87
N SER A 336 -28.91 -2.63 -12.62
CA SER A 336 -29.49 -1.97 -13.79
C SER A 336 -30.53 -0.91 -13.44
#